data_AF-A0A0Q9KZQ4-F1
#
_entry.id   AF-A0A0Q9KZQ4-F1
#
_cell.length_a   1.000
_cell.length_b   1.000
_cell.length_c   1.000
_cell.angle_alpha   90.00
_cell.angle_beta   90.00
_cell.angle_gamma   90.00
#
_symmetry.space_group_name_H-M   'P 1'
#
loop_
_entity.id
_entity.type
_entity.pdbx_description
1 polymer ?
#
loop_
_entity_poly.entity_id
_entity_poly.type
_entity_poly.pdbx_seq_one_letter_code
_entity_poly.pdbx_strand_id
1 'polypeptide(L)'
;MTYQEKKSIVSLISVILIFGSYCLYMYPRYPEGGLESTETFRYWGSFVLILILVSIIAHIIISIIFSIFFRITTREKEPTFADELDKLIDLKATRNSFYAFIVGFLLAMGSLVIDQPTQVMFIILTAAGFISEVTGSVTKLYHYRKGV
;
A
#
# COMPACT_ATOMS: atom_id res chain seq x y z
N MET A 1 -7.43 -18.32 14.47
CA MET A 1 -6.86 -17.54 13.36
C MET A 1 -5.45 -18.02 13.09
N THR A 2 -5.18 -18.45 11.86
CA THR A 2 -3.86 -18.92 11.41
C THR A 2 -2.86 -17.77 11.40
N TYR A 3 -1.56 -18.09 11.42
CA TYR A 3 -0.48 -17.10 11.33
C TYR A 3 -0.67 -16.14 10.15
N GLN A 4 -1.02 -16.68 8.97
CA GLN A 4 -1.21 -15.92 7.74
C GLN A 4 -2.40 -14.95 7.81
N GLU A 5 -3.49 -15.32 8.49
CA GLU A 5 -4.65 -14.43 8.68
C GLU A 5 -4.29 -13.23 9.56
N LYS A 6 -3.60 -13.50 10.69
CA LYS A 6 -3.14 -12.43 11.60
C LYS A 6 -2.15 -11.51 10.89
N LYS A 7 -1.21 -12.07 10.14
CA LYS A 7 -0.23 -11.33 9.33
C LYS A 7 -0.91 -10.44 8.30
N SER A 8 -1.91 -10.97 7.59
CA SER A 8 -2.67 -10.22 6.58
C SER A 8 -3.46 -9.06 7.18
N ILE A 9 -4.04 -9.24 8.37
CA ILE A 9 -4.74 -8.16 9.10
C ILE A 9 -3.78 -7.07 9.55
N VAL A 10 -2.65 -7.46 10.14
CA VAL A 10 -1.63 -6.49 10.57
C VAL A 10 -1.15 -5.70 9.35
N SER A 11 -0.81 -6.37 8.25
CA SER A 11 -0.41 -5.71 7.00
C SER A 11 -1.46 -4.72 6.50
N LEU A 12 -2.75 -5.10 6.47
CA LEU A 12 -3.82 -4.21 6.02
C LEU A 12 -3.93 -2.96 6.89
N ILE A 13 -3.89 -3.13 8.22
CA ILE A 13 -3.95 -2.00 9.17
C ILE A 13 -2.72 -1.11 9.00
N SER A 14 -1.54 -1.70 8.80
CA SER A 14 -0.30 -0.95 8.58
C SER A 14 -0.34 -0.09 7.34
N VAL A 15 -0.83 -0.62 6.21
CA VAL A 15 -0.99 0.14 4.96
C VAL A 15 -1.88 1.36 5.19
N ILE A 16 -3.03 1.17 5.83
CA ILE A 16 -3.98 2.26 6.14
C ILE A 16 -3.35 3.29 7.08
N LEU A 17 -2.66 2.85 8.13
CA LEU A 17 -2.03 3.75 9.10
C LEU A 17 -0.85 4.53 8.51
N ILE A 18 0.05 3.86 7.77
CA ILE A 18 1.20 4.50 7.13
C ILE A 18 0.71 5.55 6.14
N PHE A 19 -0.20 5.18 5.25
CA PHE A 19 -0.73 6.10 4.26
C PHE A 19 -1.49 7.26 4.90
N GLY A 20 -2.43 6.97 5.81
CA GLY A 20 -3.24 7.99 6.47
C GLY A 20 -2.40 8.96 7.31
N SER A 21 -1.45 8.45 8.10
CA SER A 21 -0.54 9.31 8.89
C SER A 21 0.37 10.15 8.01
N TYR A 22 0.85 9.61 6.88
CA TYR A 22 1.68 10.34 5.94
C TYR A 22 0.91 11.48 5.24
N CYS A 23 -0.32 11.21 4.81
CA CYS A 23 -1.20 12.24 4.25
C CYS A 23 -1.46 13.37 5.27
N LEU A 24 -1.74 13.03 6.53
CA LEU A 24 -1.93 14.01 7.60
C LEU A 24 -0.64 14.81 7.88
N TYR A 25 0.52 14.17 7.81
CA TYR A 25 1.80 14.84 7.98
C TYR A 25 2.09 15.82 6.84
N MET A 26 1.79 15.47 5.59
CA MET A 26 2.10 16.36 4.47
C MET A 26 1.03 17.42 4.18
N TYR A 27 -0.22 17.22 4.64
CA TYR A 27 -1.32 18.16 4.40
C TYR A 27 -0.99 19.62 4.80
N PRO A 28 -0.39 19.91 5.97
CA PRO A 28 -0.01 21.28 6.35
C PRO A 28 1.16 21.87 5.55
N ARG A 29 1.89 21.03 4.81
CA ARG A 29 3.06 21.44 4.01
C ARG A 29 2.70 21.71 2.55
N TYR A 30 1.42 21.69 2.23
CA TYR A 30 0.96 21.97 0.88
C TYR A 30 1.32 23.41 0.48
N PRO A 31 2.05 23.61 -0.63
CA PRO A 31 2.47 24.96 -1.03
C PRO A 31 1.25 25.80 -1.43
N GLU A 32 1.17 27.05 -0.95
CA GLU A 32 0.15 28.03 -1.34
C GLU A 32 0.38 28.62 -2.75
N GLY A 33 1.46 28.22 -3.42
CA GLY A 33 1.80 28.66 -4.77
C GLY A 33 0.80 28.16 -5.82
N GLY A 34 0.74 28.85 -6.97
CA GLY A 34 -0.14 28.48 -8.08
C GLY A 34 -0.02 27.02 -8.52
N LEU A 35 -1.13 26.47 -9.02
CA LEU A 35 -1.36 25.05 -9.33
C LEU A 35 -0.31 24.40 -10.25
N GLU A 36 0.46 25.21 -10.99
CA GLU A 36 1.47 24.76 -11.96
C GLU A 36 2.87 25.37 -11.72
N SER A 37 3.18 25.65 -10.45
CA SER A 37 4.52 26.09 -10.07
C SER A 37 5.52 24.93 -10.02
N THR A 38 6.79 25.20 -10.33
CA THR A 38 7.90 24.24 -10.13
C THR A 38 7.94 23.68 -8.69
N GLU A 39 7.54 24.50 -7.73
CA GLU A 39 7.40 24.14 -6.31
C GLU A 39 6.37 23.03 -6.09
N THR A 40 5.22 23.10 -6.77
CA THR A 40 4.17 22.08 -6.73
C THR A 40 4.67 20.73 -7.27
N PHE A 41 5.37 20.75 -8.41
CA PHE A 41 5.93 19.53 -8.99
C PHE A 41 6.98 18.90 -8.07
N ARG A 42 7.85 19.72 -7.49
CA ARG A 42 8.86 19.24 -6.53
C ARG A 42 8.20 18.67 -5.27
N TYR A 43 7.14 19.30 -4.78
CA TYR A 43 6.36 18.80 -3.64
C TYR A 43 5.77 17.42 -3.94
N TRP A 44 5.02 17.25 -5.03
CA TRP A 44 4.38 15.98 -5.38
C TRP A 44 5.39 14.88 -5.73
N GLY A 45 6.48 15.22 -6.44
CA GLY A 45 7.56 14.28 -6.72
C GLY A 45 8.23 13.78 -5.43
N SER A 46 8.52 14.71 -4.50
CA SER A 46 9.10 14.36 -3.20
C SER A 46 8.12 13.58 -2.33
N PHE A 47 6.82 13.93 -2.39
CA PHE A 47 5.75 13.23 -1.69
C PHE A 47 5.74 11.74 -2.05
N VAL A 48 5.69 11.42 -3.34
CA VAL A 48 5.62 10.02 -3.80
C VAL A 48 6.90 9.26 -3.44
N LEU A 49 8.07 9.85 -3.67
CA LEU A 49 9.36 9.20 -3.38
C LEU A 49 9.54 8.91 -1.89
N ILE A 50 9.26 9.89 -1.04
CA ILE A 50 9.37 9.73 0.42
C ILE A 50 8.33 8.72 0.91
N LEU A 51 7.09 8.78 0.41
CA LEU A 51 6.05 7.81 0.77
C LEU A 51 6.49 6.38 0.47
N ILE A 52 7.05 6.13 -0.72
CA ILE A 52 7.52 4.79 -1.11
C ILE A 52 8.64 4.32 -0.16
N LEU A 53 9.65 5.16 0.08
CA LEU A 53 10.78 4.80 0.95
C LEU A 53 10.33 4.52 2.39
N VAL A 54 9.53 5.41 2.97
CA VAL A 54 8.98 5.26 4.32
C VAL A 54 8.11 4.01 4.39
N SER A 55 7.28 3.75 3.38
CA SER A 55 6.41 2.57 3.35
C SER A 55 7.20 1.28 3.34
N ILE A 56 8.26 1.18 2.53
CA ILE A 56 9.12 -0.02 2.49
C ILE A 56 9.76 -0.26 3.85
N ILE A 57 10.36 0.77 4.45
CA ILE A 57 11.03 0.66 5.75
C ILE A 57 10.03 0.28 6.85
N ALA A 58 8.87 0.94 6.89
CA ALA A 58 7.83 0.67 7.87
C ALA A 58 7.29 -0.77 7.75
N HIS A 59 7.05 -1.27 6.54
CA HIS A 59 6.61 -2.65 6.32
C HIS A 59 7.63 -3.67 6.82
N ILE A 60 8.93 -3.44 6.58
CA ILE A 60 10.00 -4.33 7.09
C ILE A 60 9.99 -4.34 8.63
N ILE A 61 9.95 -3.16 9.26
CA ILE A 61 9.95 -3.03 10.72
C ILE A 61 8.72 -3.73 11.32
N ILE A 62 7.54 -3.49 10.76
CA ILE A 62 6.28 -4.08 11.25
C ILE A 62 6.31 -5.60 11.07
N SER A 63 6.82 -6.13 9.96
CA SER A 63 6.94 -7.57 9.75
C SER A 63 7.86 -8.21 10.79
N ILE A 64 8.97 -7.56 11.14
CA ILE A 64 9.91 -8.05 12.17
C ILE A 64 9.23 -8.02 13.54
N ILE A 65 8.60 -6.91 13.91
CA ILE A 65 7.89 -6.77 15.19
C ILE A 65 6.78 -7.82 15.31
N PHE A 66 6.01 -8.02 14.24
CA PHE A 66 4.95 -9.03 14.19
C PHE A 66 5.50 -10.45 14.43
N SER A 67 6.59 -10.81 13.74
CA SER A 67 7.24 -12.11 13.91
C SER A 67 7.69 -12.35 15.35
N ILE A 68 8.34 -11.35 15.97
CA ILE A 68 8.78 -11.40 17.37
C ILE A 68 7.58 -11.56 18.31
N PHE A 69 6.55 -10.72 18.16
CA PHE A 69 5.37 -10.74 19.02
C PHE A 69 4.59 -12.06 18.89
N PHE A 70 4.46 -12.58 17.67
CA PHE A 70 3.82 -13.85 17.41
C PHE A 70 4.56 -15.01 18.09
N ARG A 71 5.90 -15.02 17.99
CA ARG A 71 6.75 -16.02 18.64
C ARG A 71 6.65 -15.98 20.16
N ILE A 72 6.60 -14.79 20.76
CA ILE A 72 6.44 -14.64 22.22
C ILE A 72 5.06 -15.15 22.67
N THR A 73 4.00 -14.76 21.96
CA THR A 73 2.62 -15.06 22.35
C THR A 73 2.27 -16.53 22.16
N THR A 74 2.66 -17.10 21.02
CA THR A 74 2.21 -18.44 20.61
C THR A 74 3.23 -19.52 20.99
N ARG A 75 4.48 -19.15 21.29
CA ARG A 75 5.63 -20.06 21.55
C ARG A 75 5.94 -21.07 20.44
N GLU A 76 5.15 -21.09 19.37
CA GLU A 76 5.37 -21.89 18.16
C GLU A 76 6.39 -21.21 17.23
N LYS A 77 7.17 -22.03 16.52
CA LYS A 77 8.05 -21.55 15.45
C LYS A 77 7.20 -21.25 14.21
N GLU A 78 7.56 -20.16 13.52
CA GLU A 78 6.96 -19.85 12.22
C GLU A 78 7.17 -21.01 11.24
N PRO A 79 6.17 -21.31 10.38
CA PRO A 79 6.30 -22.35 9.38
C PRO A 79 7.47 -22.01 8.44
N THR A 80 8.44 -22.92 8.35
CA THR A 80 9.66 -22.73 7.56
C THR A 80 9.45 -22.90 6.06
N PHE A 81 8.29 -23.42 5.63
CA PHE A 81 7.97 -23.66 4.22
C PHE A 81 6.64 -23.01 3.85
N ALA A 82 6.64 -22.24 2.76
CA ALA A 82 5.43 -21.70 2.18
C ALA A 82 4.69 -22.81 1.43
N ASP A 83 3.42 -23.02 1.80
CA ASP A 83 2.55 -24.02 1.17
C ASP A 83 2.22 -23.64 -0.28
N GLU A 84 1.80 -24.62 -1.10
CA GLU A 84 1.29 -24.36 -2.45
C GLU A 84 0.08 -23.43 -2.42
N LEU A 85 -0.76 -23.57 -1.40
CA LEU A 85 -1.88 -22.68 -1.12
C LEU A 85 -1.42 -21.22 -0.93
N ASP A 86 -0.40 -20.99 -0.11
CA ASP A 86 0.13 -19.64 0.18
C ASP A 86 0.64 -18.99 -1.10
N LYS A 87 1.35 -19.74 -1.95
CA LYS A 87 1.84 -19.28 -3.25
C LYS A 87 0.70 -18.90 -4.20
N LEU A 88 -0.35 -19.72 -4.27
CA LEU A 88 -1.52 -19.42 -5.10
C LEU A 88 -2.24 -18.15 -4.63
N ILE A 89 -2.39 -17.98 -3.32
CA ILE A 89 -3.01 -16.79 -2.73
C ILE A 89 -2.18 -15.54 -3.04
N ASP A 90 -0.85 -15.62 -2.90
CA ASP A 90 0.05 -14.50 -3.22
C ASP A 90 -0.01 -14.11 -4.69
N LEU A 91 -0.09 -15.08 -5.61
CA LEU A 91 -0.25 -14.81 -7.04
C LEU A 91 -1.60 -14.15 -7.36
N LYS A 92 -2.70 -14.65 -6.80
CA LYS A 92 -4.04 -14.05 -6.97
C LYS A 92 -4.09 -12.63 -6.40
N ALA A 93 -3.52 -12.42 -5.22
CA ALA A 93 -3.48 -11.11 -4.57
C ALA A 93 -2.66 -10.10 -5.38
N THR A 94 -1.47 -10.50 -5.85
CA THR A 94 -0.62 -9.66 -6.70
C THR A 94 -1.33 -9.31 -8.00
N ARG A 95 -2.00 -10.27 -8.64
CA ARG A 95 -2.77 -10.03 -9.86
C ARG A 95 -3.89 -8.99 -9.64
N ASN A 96 -4.69 -9.15 -8.59
CA ASN A 96 -5.80 -8.23 -8.32
C ASN A 96 -5.30 -6.82 -7.93
N SER A 97 -4.23 -6.76 -7.13
CA SER A 97 -3.53 -5.52 -6.79
C SER A 97 -3.05 -4.79 -8.05
N PHE A 98 -2.38 -5.52 -8.96
CA PHE A 98 -1.87 -4.95 -10.20
C PHE A 98 -2.99 -4.46 -11.14
N TYR A 99 -4.12 -5.16 -11.22
CA TYR A 99 -5.28 -4.66 -11.96
C TYR A 99 -5.82 -3.35 -11.37
N ALA A 100 -5.95 -3.26 -10.04
CA ALA A 100 -6.38 -2.03 -9.39
C ALA A 100 -5.39 -0.88 -9.66
N PHE A 101 -4.08 -1.15 -9.63
CA PHE A 101 -3.06 -0.16 -9.95
C PHE A 101 -3.13 0.31 -11.41
N ILE A 102 -3.20 -0.60 -12.38
CA ILE A 102 -3.27 -0.24 -13.81
C ILE A 102 -4.48 0.63 -14.10
N VAL A 103 -5.66 0.28 -13.56
CA VAL A 103 -6.86 1.08 -13.78
C VAL A 103 -6.67 2.49 -13.24
N GLY A 104 -6.13 2.63 -12.01
CA GLY A 104 -5.85 3.95 -11.44
C GLY A 104 -4.73 4.71 -12.17
N PHE A 105 -3.71 4.03 -12.67
CA PHE A 105 -2.67 4.62 -13.51
C PHE A 105 -3.25 5.17 -14.82
N LEU A 106 -4.12 4.41 -15.48
CA LEU A 106 -4.81 4.85 -16.69
C LEU A 106 -5.69 6.07 -16.41
N LEU A 107 -6.38 6.12 -15.27
CA LEU A 107 -7.14 7.31 -14.85
C LEU A 107 -6.24 8.51 -14.58
N ALA A 108 -5.07 8.30 -13.97
CA ALA A 108 -4.10 9.38 -13.74
C ALA A 108 -3.56 9.95 -15.07
N MET A 109 -3.25 9.09 -16.04
CA MET A 109 -2.87 9.56 -17.38
C MET A 109 -4.05 10.21 -18.09
N GLY A 110 -5.25 9.66 -17.94
CA GLY A 110 -6.49 10.20 -18.51
C GLY A 110 -6.82 11.60 -18.00
N SER A 111 -6.48 11.94 -16.75
CA SER A 111 -6.69 13.31 -16.24
C SER A 111 -5.88 14.34 -17.01
N LEU A 112 -4.66 13.98 -17.45
CA LEU A 112 -3.82 14.87 -18.26
C LEU A 112 -4.42 15.11 -19.66
N VAL A 113 -5.16 14.13 -20.22
CA VAL A 113 -5.80 14.25 -21.53
C VAL A 113 -6.99 15.21 -21.50
N ILE A 114 -7.62 15.41 -20.34
CA ILE A 114 -8.78 16.28 -20.15
C ILE A 114 -8.34 17.63 -19.54
N ASP A 115 -7.09 18.04 -19.79
CA ASP A 115 -6.50 19.31 -19.34
C ASP A 115 -6.67 19.57 -17.83
N GLN A 116 -6.73 18.52 -17.01
CA GLN A 116 -6.77 18.67 -15.56
C GLN A 116 -5.39 19.11 -15.03
N PRO A 117 -5.34 19.86 -13.92
CA PRO A 117 -4.08 20.24 -13.30
C PRO A 117 -3.22 19.01 -13.00
N THR A 118 -1.90 19.09 -13.21
CA THR A 118 -1.01 17.94 -13.00
C THR A 118 -1.04 17.41 -11.55
N GLN A 119 -1.44 18.25 -10.58
CA GLN A 119 -1.71 17.83 -9.21
C GLN A 119 -2.74 16.69 -9.13
N VAL A 120 -3.79 16.74 -9.96
CA VAL A 120 -4.84 15.72 -10.01
C VAL A 120 -4.27 14.38 -10.44
N MET A 121 -3.36 14.36 -11.42
CA MET A 121 -2.64 13.14 -11.82
C MET A 121 -1.88 12.54 -10.63
N PHE A 122 -1.13 13.34 -9.88
CA PHE A 122 -0.38 12.85 -8.71
C PHE A 122 -1.29 12.31 -7.62
N ILE A 123 -2.42 12.98 -7.35
CA ILE A 123 -3.42 12.51 -6.38
C ILE A 123 -4.00 11.17 -6.82
N ILE A 124 -4.45 11.05 -8.08
CA ILE A 124 -5.03 9.81 -8.60
C ILE A 124 -4.00 8.68 -8.58
N LEU A 125 -2.75 8.95 -9.00
CA LEU A 125 -1.69 7.96 -9.01
C LEU A 125 -1.35 7.46 -7.60
N THR A 126 -1.25 8.38 -6.65
CA THR A 126 -0.99 8.07 -5.24
C THR A 126 -2.12 7.24 -4.65
N ALA A 127 -3.38 7.67 -4.87
CA ALA A 127 -4.56 6.94 -4.42
C ALA A 127 -4.66 5.56 -5.07
N ALA A 128 -4.31 5.42 -6.35
CA ALA A 128 -4.26 4.15 -7.06
C ALA A 128 -3.24 3.18 -6.44
N GLY A 129 -2.05 3.68 -6.09
CA GLY A 129 -1.03 2.91 -5.37
C GLY A 129 -1.56 2.38 -4.03
N PHE A 130 -2.18 3.24 -3.24
CA PHE A 130 -2.80 2.86 -1.98
C PHE A 130 -3.93 1.83 -2.15
N ILE A 131 -4.88 2.08 -3.06
CA ILE A 131 -5.99 1.16 -3.36
C ILE A 131 -5.47 -0.20 -3.83
N SER A 132 -4.41 -0.20 -4.65
CA SER A 132 -3.74 -1.41 -5.11
C SER A 132 -3.19 -2.23 -3.94
N GLU A 133 -2.49 -1.59 -3.00
CA GLU A 133 -1.89 -2.26 -1.84
C GLU A 133 -2.96 -2.80 -0.86
N VAL A 134 -4.02 -2.01 -0.63
CA VAL A 134 -5.21 -2.43 0.13
C VAL A 134 -5.90 -3.62 -0.55
N THR A 135 -6.11 -3.56 -1.87
CA THR A 135 -6.74 -4.66 -2.63
C THR A 135 -5.94 -5.94 -2.53
N GLY A 136 -4.61 -5.86 -2.61
CA GLY A 136 -3.72 -7.00 -2.39
C GLY A 136 -3.91 -7.62 -0.99
N SER A 137 -3.85 -6.77 0.05
CA SER A 137 -4.01 -7.21 1.44
C SER A 137 -5.39 -7.80 1.75
N VAL A 138 -6.45 -7.19 1.22
CA VAL A 138 -7.84 -7.69 1.33
C VAL A 138 -8.01 -9.01 0.60
N THR A 139 -7.43 -9.15 -0.61
CA THR A 139 -7.49 -10.39 -1.39
C THR A 139 -6.82 -11.55 -0.62
N LYS A 140 -5.65 -11.30 0.00
CA LYS A 140 -4.99 -12.29 0.86
C LYS A 140 -5.90 -12.68 2.02
N LEU A 141 -6.41 -11.70 2.77
CA LEU A 141 -7.29 -11.95 3.91
C LEU A 141 -8.56 -12.73 3.54
N TYR A 142 -9.16 -12.41 2.39
CA TYR A 142 -10.35 -13.09 1.88
C TYR A 142 -10.07 -14.56 1.59
N HIS A 143 -9.02 -14.86 0.83
CA HIS A 143 -8.68 -16.24 0.47
C HIS A 143 -8.16 -17.07 1.64
N TYR A 144 -7.47 -16.45 2.61
CA TYR A 144 -7.08 -17.17 3.84
C TYR A 144 -8.28 -17.56 4.71
N ARG A 145 -9.37 -16.78 4.71
CA ARG A 145 -10.57 -17.07 5.51
C ARG A 145 -11.57 -18.00 4.83
N LYS A 146 -11.73 -17.89 3.51
CA LYS A 146 -12.77 -18.61 2.74
C LYS A 146 -12.24 -19.72 1.86
N GLY A 147 -10.92 -19.87 1.71
CA GLY A 147 -10.33 -20.75 0.72
C GLY A 147 -10.22 -20.11 -0.67
N VAL A 148 -9.66 -20.87 -1.61
CA VAL A 148 -9.26 -20.45 -2.97
C VAL A 148 -10.42 -20.40 -3.94
#